data_AF-N0BE00-F1
#
_entry.id   AF-N0BE00-F1
#
_cell.length_a   1.000
_cell.length_b   1.000
_cell.length_c   1.000
_cell.angle_alpha   90.00
_cell.angle_beta   90.00
_cell.angle_gamma   90.00
#
_symmetry.space_group_name_H-M   'P 1'
#
loop_
_entity.id
_entity.type
_entity.pdbx_description
1 polymer ?
#
loop_
_entity_poly.entity_id
_entity_poly.type
_entity_poly.pdbx_seq_one_letter_code
_entity_poly.pdbx_strand_id
1 'polypeptide(L)'
;MMKEVYVHDVGMFLREAVEEFIRLLQGLGYAVKVNNSINCSITAIKNGDIVKIRFKPGGRNELGIQRTIVEIECKKDIHEKIQKKLYYLRGGG
;
A
#
# COMPACT_ATOMS: atom_id res chain seq x y z
N MET A 1 -1.93 -21.54 -3.16
CA MET A 1 -1.73 -20.57 -2.07
C MET A 1 -2.76 -19.47 -2.24
N MET A 2 -3.58 -19.24 -1.22
CA MET A 2 -4.69 -18.28 -1.26
C MET A 2 -4.15 -16.85 -1.08
N LYS A 3 -4.55 -15.93 -1.96
CA LYS A 3 -4.28 -14.49 -1.80
C LYS A 3 -5.50 -13.84 -1.20
N GLU A 4 -5.29 -12.91 -0.29
CA GLU A 4 -6.35 -12.14 0.35
C GLU A 4 -6.18 -10.66 0.02
N VAL A 5 -7.28 -9.91 0.11
CA VAL A 5 -7.28 -8.46 -0.08
C VAL A 5 -7.39 -7.79 1.30
N TYR A 6 -6.36 -7.03 1.67
CA TYR A 6 -6.32 -6.27 2.91
C TYR A 6 -6.56 -4.79 2.62
N VAL A 7 -7.54 -4.19 3.29
CA VAL A 7 -7.92 -2.79 3.08
C VAL A 7 -7.37 -1.93 4.20
N HIS A 8 -6.69 -0.84 3.83
CA HIS A 8 -6.12 0.14 4.74
C HIS A 8 -6.67 1.52 4.42
N ASP A 9 -6.99 2.26 5.46
CA ASP A 9 -7.35 3.67 5.34
C ASP A 9 -6.19 4.53 5.84
N VAL A 10 -5.74 5.44 4.98
CA VAL A 10 -4.54 6.24 5.20
C VAL A 10 -4.88 7.72 5.10
N GLY A 11 -4.54 8.49 6.15
CA GLY A 11 -4.78 9.93 6.21
C GLY A 11 -3.71 10.72 5.46
N MET A 12 -3.63 10.56 4.14
CA MET A 12 -2.67 11.21 3.27
C MET A 12 -3.22 11.34 1.85
N PHE A 13 -2.61 12.23 1.05
CA PHE A 13 -2.99 12.40 -0.35
C PHE A 13 -2.66 11.14 -1.17
N LEU A 14 -3.44 10.89 -2.22
CA LEU A 14 -3.29 9.68 -3.05
C LEU A 14 -1.86 9.54 -3.61
N ARG A 15 -1.26 10.66 -4.03
CA ARG A 15 0.12 10.68 -4.54
C ARG A 15 1.13 10.29 -3.47
N GLU A 16 0.99 10.83 -2.26
CA GLU A 16 1.87 10.53 -1.13
C GLU A 16 1.75 9.06 -0.73
N ALA A 17 0.52 8.53 -0.69
CA ALA A 17 0.27 7.11 -0.43
C ALA A 17 0.99 6.22 -1.46
N VAL A 18 0.90 6.55 -2.75
CA VAL A 18 1.60 5.81 -3.81
C VAL A 18 3.11 5.85 -3.57
N GLU A 19 3.69 7.03 -3.36
CA GLU A 19 5.14 7.20 -3.14
C GLU A 19 5.63 6.47 -1.89
N GLU A 20 4.88 6.53 -0.79
CA GLU A 20 5.21 5.84 0.48
C GLU A 20 5.18 4.32 0.33
N PHE A 21 4.15 3.78 -0.33
CA PHE A 21 4.06 2.34 -0.57
C PHE A 21 5.11 1.83 -1.56
N ILE A 22 5.53 2.64 -2.54
CA ILE A 22 6.68 2.32 -3.40
C ILE A 22 7.94 2.18 -2.54
N ARG A 23 8.24 3.17 -1.70
CA ARG A 23 9.42 3.16 -0.83
C ARG A 23 9.38 1.99 0.15
N LEU A 24 8.22 1.69 0.73
CA LEU A 24 8.03 0.55 1.63
C LEU A 24 8.36 -0.77 0.93
N LEU A 25 7.78 -1.00 -0.25
CA LEU A 25 7.97 -2.23 -1.01
C LEU A 25 9.42 -2.39 -1.49
N GLN A 26 10.04 -1.32 -1.97
CA GLN A 26 11.48 -1.29 -2.31
C GLN A 26 12.34 -1.58 -1.08
N GLY A 27 12.01 -1.00 0.07
CA GLY A 27 12.67 -1.27 1.36
C GLY A 27 12.42 -2.68 1.92
N LEU A 28 11.49 -3.44 1.34
CA LEU A 28 11.31 -4.88 1.58
C LEU A 28 12.00 -5.74 0.51
N GLY A 29 12.66 -5.13 -0.47
CA GLY A 29 13.37 -5.79 -1.56
C GLY A 29 12.48 -6.24 -2.71
N TYR A 30 11.31 -5.63 -2.90
CA TYR A 30 10.47 -5.89 -4.07
C TYR A 30 10.87 -5.02 -5.26
N ALA A 31 10.85 -5.60 -6.46
CA ALA A 31 10.87 -4.84 -7.71
C ALA A 31 9.46 -4.28 -7.97
N VAL A 32 9.35 -2.95 -8.03
CA VAL A 32 8.08 -2.24 -8.09
C VAL A 32 7.81 -1.73 -9.51
N LYS A 33 6.62 -2.01 -10.04
CA LYS A 33 6.08 -1.45 -11.28
C LYS A 33 4.83 -0.64 -10.97
N VAL A 34 4.82 0.62 -11.38
CA VAL A 34 3.68 1.52 -11.22
C VAL A 34 2.86 1.51 -12.51
N ASN A 35 1.55 1.41 -12.37
CA ASN A 35 0.60 1.53 -13.47
C ASN A 35 -0.25 2.79 -13.23
N ASN A 36 0.07 3.84 -13.99
CA ASN A 36 -0.56 5.17 -13.93
C ASN A 36 -1.91 5.23 -14.66
N SER A 37 -2.63 4.12 -14.75
CA SER A 37 -4.01 4.13 -15.22
C SER A 37 -4.94 4.85 -14.23
N ILE A 38 -6.19 5.07 -14.63
CA ILE A 38 -7.24 5.80 -13.89
C ILE A 38 -7.33 5.40 -12.40
N ASN A 39 -6.95 4.18 -12.05
CA ASN A 39 -7.05 3.62 -10.70
C ASN A 39 -5.71 3.51 -9.94
N CYS A 40 -4.65 4.19 -10.38
CA CYS A 40 -3.29 4.19 -9.80
C CYS A 40 -2.94 2.90 -9.06
N SER A 41 -2.26 1.96 -9.71
CA SER A 41 -1.95 0.67 -9.10
C SER A 41 -0.47 0.37 -9.09
N ILE A 42 -0.02 -0.41 -8.11
CA ILE A 42 1.34 -0.89 -7.99
C ILE A 42 1.31 -2.41 -8.11
N THR A 43 2.25 -2.96 -8.88
CA THR A 43 2.59 -4.39 -8.83
C THR A 43 4.02 -4.53 -8.36
N ALA A 44 4.24 -5.31 -7.32
CA ALA A 44 5.55 -5.54 -6.72
C ALA A 44 5.86 -7.04 -6.71
N ILE A 45 7.09 -7.40 -7.11
CA ILE A 45 7.52 -8.80 -7.27
C ILE A 45 8.82 -9.05 -6.51
N LYS A 46 8.90 -10.16 -5.77
CA LYS A 46 10.11 -10.63 -5.09
C LYS A 46 10.11 -12.15 -5.01
N ASN A 47 11.12 -12.83 -5.54
CA ASN A 47 11.28 -14.29 -5.42
C ASN A 47 10.01 -15.11 -5.78
N GLY A 48 9.25 -14.67 -6.78
CA GLY A 48 7.98 -15.31 -7.18
C GLY A 48 6.74 -14.87 -6.39
N ASP A 49 6.90 -14.12 -5.30
CA ASP A 49 5.80 -13.46 -4.60
C ASP A 49 5.35 -12.20 -5.34
N ILE A 50 4.04 -12.01 -5.42
CA ILE A 50 3.41 -10.88 -6.10
C ILE A 50 2.51 -10.16 -5.10
N VAL A 51 2.75 -8.86 -4.94
CA VAL A 51 1.89 -7.92 -4.20
C VAL A 51 1.27 -6.97 -5.22
N LYS A 52 -0.06 -6.85 -5.21
CA LYS A 52 -0.76 -5.83 -5.98
C LYS A 52 -1.39 -4.84 -5.03
N ILE A 53 -1.25 -3.55 -5.33
CA ILE A 53 -1.83 -2.48 -4.53
C ILE A 53 -2.66 -1.58 -5.42
N ARG A 54 -3.89 -1.27 -4.99
CA ARG A 54 -4.77 -0.30 -5.65
C ARG A 54 -5.05 0.85 -4.70
N PHE A 55 -5.02 2.06 -5.24
CA PHE A 55 -5.23 3.29 -4.49
C PHE A 55 -6.53 3.94 -4.94
N LYS A 56 -7.39 4.29 -3.99
CA LYS A 56 -8.66 4.97 -4.25
C LYS A 56 -8.78 6.20 -3.36
N PRO A 57 -9.36 7.32 -3.85
CA PRO A 57 -9.68 8.44 -2.98
C PRO A 57 -10.69 8.00 -1.92
N GLY A 58 -10.37 8.22 -0.64
CA GLY A 58 -11.23 7.95 0.51
C GLY A 58 -12.09 9.15 0.94
N GLY A 59 -12.07 10.23 0.15
CA GLY A 59 -12.71 11.49 0.48
C GLY A 59 -11.90 12.32 1.47
N ARG A 60 -12.60 13.03 2.36
CA ARG A 60 -12.02 13.82 3.46
C ARG A 60 -12.66 13.38 4.77
N ASN A 61 -11.90 13.40 5.87
CA ASN A 61 -12.48 13.25 7.21
C ASN A 61 -13.15 14.55 7.69
N GLU A 62 -13.73 14.52 8.88
CA GLU A 62 -14.41 15.67 9.52
C GLU A 62 -13.48 16.89 9.72
N LEU A 63 -12.17 16.66 9.77
CA LEU A 63 -11.14 17.69 9.89
C LEU A 63 -10.66 18.21 8.52
N GLY A 64 -11.29 17.77 7.42
CA GLY A 64 -10.92 18.15 6.05
C GLY A 64 -9.64 17.47 5.52
N ILE A 65 -9.04 16.55 6.28
CA ILE A 65 -7.83 15.82 5.89
C ILE A 65 -8.20 14.81 4.81
N GLN A 66 -7.44 14.84 3.71
CA GLN A 66 -7.64 13.92 2.60
C GLN A 66 -7.26 12.48 2.99
N ARG A 67 -8.11 11.54 2.61
CA ARG A 67 -7.90 10.11 2.86
C ARG A 67 -7.67 9.36 1.56
N THR A 68 -6.89 8.30 1.65
CA THR A 68 -6.70 7.33 0.58
C THR A 68 -7.01 5.94 1.10
N ILE A 69 -7.83 5.20 0.36
CA ILE A 69 -8.08 3.78 0.60
C ILE A 69 -7.05 2.98 -0.20
N VAL A 70 -6.36 2.06 0.48
CA VAL A 70 -5.32 1.22 -0.08
C VAL A 70 -5.75 -0.23 0.03
N GLU A 71 -5.92 -0.89 -1.11
CA GLU A 71 -6.25 -2.31 -1.18
C GLU A 71 -4.99 -3.10 -1.56
N ILE A 72 -4.57 -4.02 -0.70
CA ILE A 72 -3.35 -4.82 -0.87
C ILE A 72 -3.74 -6.28 -1.09
N GLU A 73 -3.52 -6.79 -2.30
CA GLU A 73 -3.70 -8.21 -2.64
C GLU A 73 -2.34 -8.93 -2.51
N CYS A 74 -2.21 -9.79 -1.50
CA CYS A 74 -1.00 -10.58 -1.28
C CYS A 74 -1.27 -11.80 -0.37
N LYS A 75 -0.20 -12.54 -0.03
CA LYS A 75 -0.25 -13.61 0.98
C LYS A 75 -0.23 -12.98 2.39
N LYS A 76 -0.81 -13.67 3.36
CA LYS A 76 -0.87 -13.22 4.76
C LYS A 76 0.48 -12.90 5.39
N ASP A 77 1.48 -13.76 5.19
CA ASP A 77 2.84 -13.57 5.73
C ASP A 77 3.56 -12.35 5.14
N ILE A 78 3.23 -11.99 3.90
CA ILE A 78 3.72 -10.76 3.24
C ILE A 78 2.98 -9.55 3.79
N HIS A 79 1.67 -9.65 3.95
CA HIS A 79 0.85 -8.58 4.53
C HIS A 79 1.31 -8.22 5.95
N GLU A 80 1.59 -9.21 6.80
CA GLU A 80 2.12 -8.98 8.15
C GLU A 80 3.45 -8.21 8.14
N LYS A 81 4.35 -8.49 7.19
CA LYS A 81 5.61 -7.75 7.00
C LYS A 81 5.36 -6.30 6.56
N ILE A 82 4.42 -6.10 5.64
CA ILE A 82 4.02 -4.76 5.17
C ILE A 82 3.40 -3.98 6.34
N GLN A 83 2.47 -4.57 7.07
CA GLN A 83 1.79 -3.96 8.22
C GLN A 83 2.77 -3.57 9.32
N LYS A 84 3.73 -4.45 9.65
CA LYS A 84 4.79 -4.13 10.63
C LYS A 84 5.59 -2.89 10.20
N LYS A 85 5.90 -2.77 8.91
CA LYS A 85 6.65 -1.61 8.38
C LYS A 85 5.80 -0.33 8.33
N LEU A 86 4.50 -0.45 8.02
CA LEU A 86 3.54 0.66 8.11
C LEU A 86 3.40 1.19 9.55
N TYR A 87 3.37 0.31 10.55
CA TYR A 87 3.30 0.70 11.97
C TYR A 87 4.52 1.54 12.39
N TYR A 88 5.73 1.11 12.01
CA TYR A 88 6.95 1.86 12.30
C TYR A 88 7.03 3.21 11.57
N LEU A 89 6.52 3.31 10.34
CA LEU A 89 6.48 4.58 9.60
C LEU A 89 5.51 5.60 10.22
N ARG A 90 4.47 5.13 10.92
CA ARG A 90 3.44 5.98 11.54
C ARG A 90 3.73 6.40 12.98
N GLY A 91 4.97 6.23 13.44
CA GLY A 91 5.37 6.69 14.77
C GLY A 91 4.84 5.83 15.92
N GLY A 92 4.57 4.54 15.67
CA GLY A 92 4.32 3.57 16.74
C GLY A 92 5.58 3.30 17.55
N GLY A 93 5.87 4.19 18.51
CA GLY A 93 6.92 4.11 19.51
C GLY A 93 6.42 4.69 20.83
#